data_AF-A0A0G1MYK8-F1
#
_entry.id   AF-A0A0G1MYK8-F1
#
_cell.length_a   1.000
_cell.length_b   1.000
_cell.length_c   1.000
_cell.angle_alpha   90.00
_cell.angle_beta   90.00
_cell.angle_gamma   90.00
#
_symmetry.space_group_name_H-M   'P 1'
#
loop_
_entity.id
_entity.type
_entity.pdbx_description
1 polymer ?
#
loop_
_entity_poly.entity_id
_entity_poly.type
_entity_poly.pdbx_seq_one_letter_code
_entity_poly.pdbx_strand_id
1 'polypeptide(L)'
;MSKNIILALSFLIAGTALAQGAPVPPPSINQVRQEIKDVRQETKEQAGQIRVEAKTEVKNIRTTATSSGKTRESAREEVKQKIEDASDKIKNLRDERKAQVEQKLQEIKAKYQENRQARIAAHIEKMLHRLNAAAERLDELAKRIESRLIKLETNKVNVTEAKNLLAAAKTKIQTAKDAITKIKPASDTALSATDVKTAFENVRQITEEAKDALQNQTDRYFHPHHHFIQ
;
A
#
# COMPACT_ATOMS: atom_id res chain seq x y z
N MET A 1 -21.20 28.01 42.58
CA MET A 1 -21.59 26.76 41.89
C MET A 1 -21.62 27.03 40.39
N SER A 2 -20.54 26.77 39.67
CA SER A 2 -20.49 26.89 38.21
C SER A 2 -19.98 25.59 37.62
N LYS A 3 -20.77 25.05 36.69
CA LYS A 3 -20.68 23.70 36.15
C LYS A 3 -19.41 23.54 35.30
N ASN A 4 -18.56 22.57 35.65
CA ASN A 4 -17.46 22.11 34.79
C ASN A 4 -18.05 21.45 33.55
N ILE A 5 -18.02 22.15 32.41
CA ILE A 5 -18.34 21.56 31.11
C ILE A 5 -17.06 20.91 30.60
N ILE A 6 -16.90 19.62 30.93
CA ILE A 6 -15.94 18.74 30.29
C ILE A 6 -16.48 18.49 28.88
N LEU A 7 -15.93 19.20 27.89
CA LEU A 7 -16.23 18.94 26.49
C LEU A 7 -15.46 17.68 26.06
N ALA A 8 -16.04 16.51 26.37
CA ALA A 8 -15.57 15.24 25.85
C ALA A 8 -15.83 15.23 24.34
N LEU A 9 -14.79 15.53 23.55
CA LEU A 9 -14.83 15.36 22.10
C LEU A 9 -14.78 13.86 21.82
N SER A 10 -15.96 13.24 21.81
CA SER A 10 -16.17 11.88 21.32
C SER A 10 -15.89 11.86 19.82
N PHE A 11 -14.62 11.69 19.45
CA PHE A 11 -14.28 11.33 18.08
C PHE A 11 -14.75 9.90 17.89
N LEU A 12 -15.79 9.77 17.06
CA LEU A 12 -16.43 8.54 16.66
C LEU A 12 -15.35 7.55 16.20
N ILE A 13 -14.91 6.66 17.09
CA ILE A 13 -14.20 5.45 16.70
C ILE A 13 -15.25 4.66 15.94
N ALA A 14 -15.16 4.68 14.61
CA ALA A 14 -15.90 3.76 13.78
C ALA A 14 -15.41 2.36 14.15
N GLY A 15 -16.11 1.76 15.11
CA GLY A 15 -15.95 0.39 15.52
C GLY A 15 -16.02 -0.50 14.29
N THR A 16 -15.07 -1.41 14.24
CA THR A 16 -14.94 -2.49 13.28
C THR A 16 -16.23 -3.31 13.22
N ALA A 17 -17.11 -2.97 12.29
CA ALA A 17 -18.15 -3.87 11.83
C ALA A 17 -17.54 -4.83 10.81
N LEU A 18 -17.51 -6.11 11.18
CA LEU A 18 -17.40 -7.24 10.26
C LEU A 18 -18.42 -7.07 9.12
N ALA A 19 -17.95 -6.66 7.96
CA ALA A 19 -18.69 -6.75 6.72
C ALA A 19 -17.71 -7.12 5.62
N GLN A 20 -18.04 -8.19 4.88
CA GLN A 20 -17.44 -8.53 3.60
C GLN A 20 -17.69 -7.37 2.62
N GLY A 21 -16.86 -6.33 2.71
CA GLY A 21 -16.85 -5.17 1.85
C GLY A 21 -15.46 -5.04 1.28
N ALA A 22 -15.37 -4.69 -0.01
CA ALA A 22 -14.11 -4.41 -0.67
C ALA A 22 -13.20 -3.53 0.23
N PRO A 23 -11.88 -3.79 0.26
CA PRO A 23 -10.97 -3.07 1.13
C PRO A 23 -11.13 -1.57 0.89
N VAL A 24 -11.47 -0.84 1.95
CA VAL A 24 -11.66 0.61 1.89
C VAL A 24 -10.34 1.23 1.42
N PRO A 25 -10.34 2.07 0.39
CA PRO A 25 -9.12 2.67 -0.12
C PRO A 25 -8.43 3.48 1.00
N PRO A 26 -7.10 3.42 1.10
CA PRO A 26 -6.39 4.12 2.15
C PRO A 26 -6.55 5.64 1.93
N PRO A 27 -6.53 6.44 3.01
CA PRO A 27 -6.65 7.90 2.90
C PRO A 27 -5.50 8.45 2.06
N SER A 28 -5.79 9.44 1.21
CA SER A 28 -4.79 10.06 0.35
C SER A 28 -3.70 10.76 1.17
N ILE A 29 -2.48 10.87 0.61
CA ILE A 29 -1.36 11.55 1.28
C ILE A 29 -1.72 12.98 1.69
N ASN A 30 -2.54 13.68 0.90
CA ASN A 30 -2.98 15.03 1.21
C ASN A 30 -3.93 15.08 2.41
N GLN A 31 -4.85 14.11 2.52
CA GLN A 31 -5.73 13.97 3.70
C GLN A 31 -4.90 13.72 4.96
N VAL A 32 -3.94 12.78 4.90
CA VAL A 32 -3.06 12.48 6.05
C VAL A 32 -2.24 13.70 6.45
N ARG A 33 -1.70 14.45 5.48
CA ARG A 33 -0.96 15.69 5.76
C ARG A 33 -1.85 16.76 6.39
N GLN A 34 -3.09 16.88 5.94
CA GLN A 34 -4.03 17.85 6.48
C GLN A 34 -4.41 17.50 7.91
N GLU A 35 -4.76 16.24 8.18
CA GLU A 35 -5.06 15.77 9.54
C GLU A 35 -3.90 16.01 10.52
N ILE A 36 -2.65 15.76 10.10
CA ILE A 36 -1.47 16.05 10.94
C ILE A 36 -1.32 17.54 11.21
N LYS A 37 -1.59 18.40 10.21
CA LYS A 37 -1.58 19.85 10.39
C LYS A 37 -2.66 20.29 11.37
N ASP A 38 -3.86 19.74 11.25
CA ASP A 38 -4.99 20.08 12.10
C ASP A 38 -4.72 19.67 13.56
N VAL A 39 -4.21 18.45 13.79
CA VAL A 39 -3.80 17.99 15.12
C VAL A 39 -2.72 18.91 15.71
N ARG A 40 -1.74 19.34 14.91
CA ARG A 40 -0.69 20.26 15.36
C ARG A 40 -1.25 21.62 15.75
N GLN A 41 -2.20 22.13 14.97
CA GLN A 41 -2.86 23.41 15.23
C GLN A 41 -3.72 23.32 16.51
N GLU A 42 -4.53 22.28 16.66
CA GLU A 42 -5.33 22.02 17.86
C GLU A 42 -4.44 21.91 19.11
N THR A 43 -3.34 21.16 19.02
CA THR A 43 -2.37 21.02 20.13
C THR A 43 -1.77 22.38 20.52
N LYS A 44 -1.49 23.25 19.53
CA LYS A 44 -0.96 24.59 19.77
C LYS A 44 -1.99 25.49 20.44
N GLU A 45 -3.25 25.39 20.05
CA GLU A 45 -4.37 26.14 20.64
C GLU A 45 -4.63 25.72 22.09
N GLN A 46 -4.72 24.41 22.35
CA GLN A 46 -4.88 23.85 23.70
C GLN A 46 -3.71 24.23 24.62
N ALA A 47 -2.47 24.11 24.14
CA ALA A 47 -1.30 24.59 24.90
C ALA A 47 -1.31 26.11 25.13
N GLY A 48 -1.86 26.87 24.18
CA GLY A 48 -2.07 28.31 24.31
C GLY A 48 -3.07 28.65 25.42
N GLN A 49 -4.20 27.93 25.48
CA GLN A 49 -5.23 28.08 26.51
C GLN A 49 -4.64 27.77 27.90
N ILE A 50 -3.91 26.65 28.06
CA ILE A 50 -3.25 26.30 29.33
C ILE A 50 -2.30 27.41 29.80
N ARG A 51 -1.55 28.03 28.88
CA ARG A 51 -0.65 29.15 29.21
C ARG A 51 -1.41 30.40 29.65
N VAL A 52 -2.55 30.70 29.02
CA VAL A 52 -3.39 31.85 29.38
C VAL A 52 -4.03 31.64 30.75
N GLU A 53 -4.56 30.45 31.01
CA GLU A 53 -5.12 30.07 32.31
C GLU A 53 -4.05 30.18 33.41
N ALA A 54 -2.88 29.57 33.22
CA ALA A 54 -1.79 29.63 34.18
C ALA A 54 -1.34 31.08 34.46
N LYS A 55 -1.22 31.92 33.42
CA LYS A 55 -0.89 33.35 33.59
C LYS A 55 -1.96 34.09 34.40
N THR A 56 -3.23 33.75 34.19
CA THR A 56 -4.35 34.38 34.90
C THR A 56 -4.36 33.98 36.37
N GLU A 57 -4.16 32.69 36.66
CA GLU A 57 -4.03 32.19 38.03
C GLU A 57 -2.82 32.80 38.75
N VAL A 58 -1.66 32.88 38.10
CA VAL A 58 -0.46 33.52 38.66
C VAL A 58 -0.70 35.01 38.94
N LYS A 59 -1.38 35.72 38.03
CA LYS A 59 -1.75 37.13 38.24
C LYS A 59 -2.65 37.27 39.47
N ASN A 60 -3.65 36.40 39.61
CA ASN A 60 -4.58 36.40 40.74
C ASN A 60 -3.88 36.09 42.07
N ILE A 61 -2.95 35.12 42.10
CA ILE A 61 -2.14 34.82 43.29
C ILE A 61 -1.33 36.05 43.70
N ARG A 62 -0.72 36.74 42.72
CA ARG A 62 0.09 37.93 42.99
C ARG A 62 -0.71 39.12 43.50
N THR A 63 -1.90 39.37 42.94
CA THR A 63 -2.78 40.46 43.40
C THR A 63 -3.36 40.17 44.78
N THR A 64 -3.79 38.94 45.03
CA THR A 64 -4.37 38.54 46.32
C THR A 64 -3.34 38.41 47.44
N ALA A 65 -2.09 38.02 47.15
CA ALA A 65 -1.03 37.99 48.16
C ALA A 65 -0.77 39.38 48.77
N THR A 66 -0.89 40.43 47.95
CA THR A 66 -0.73 41.83 48.39
C THR A 66 -1.84 42.28 49.35
N SER A 67 -3.06 41.76 49.19
CA SER A 67 -4.22 42.14 50.01
C SER A 67 -4.53 41.18 51.17
N SER A 68 -4.05 39.93 51.12
CA SER A 68 -4.34 38.88 52.12
C SER A 68 -3.28 38.72 53.21
N GLY A 69 -2.20 39.49 53.18
CA GLY A 69 -1.11 39.40 54.16
C GLY A 69 -0.29 38.11 54.07
N LYS A 70 -0.44 37.31 53.00
CA LYS A 70 0.39 36.13 52.75
C LYS A 70 1.87 36.53 52.67
N THR A 71 2.73 35.70 53.26
CA THR A 71 4.18 35.89 53.15
C THR A 71 4.63 35.74 51.70
N ARG A 72 5.68 36.49 51.33
CA ARG A 72 6.25 36.47 49.99
C ARG A 72 6.69 35.06 49.55
N GLU A 73 7.17 34.24 50.49
CA GLU A 73 7.54 32.84 50.28
C GLU A 73 6.33 31.98 49.87
N SER A 74 5.22 32.05 50.60
CA SER A 74 4.02 31.25 50.29
C SER A 74 3.43 31.58 48.92
N ALA A 75 3.39 32.87 48.55
CA ALA A 75 2.94 33.28 47.22
C ALA A 75 3.88 32.82 46.10
N ARG A 76 5.20 32.73 46.36
CA ARG A 76 6.17 32.19 45.40
C ARG A 76 6.00 30.70 45.17
N GLU A 77 5.77 29.93 46.23
CA GLU A 77 5.56 28.48 46.14
C GLU A 77 4.30 28.15 45.33
N GLU A 78 3.19 28.86 45.58
CA GLU A 78 1.94 28.68 44.80
C GLU A 78 2.13 29.02 43.32
N VAL A 79 2.84 30.12 43.00
CA VAL A 79 3.15 30.47 41.61
C VAL A 79 4.03 29.42 40.94
N LYS A 80 5.05 28.92 41.65
CA LYS A 80 5.93 27.87 41.15
C LYS A 80 5.15 26.60 40.83
N GLN A 81 4.28 26.16 41.73
CA GLN A 81 3.43 24.99 41.54
C GLN A 81 2.50 25.14 40.33
N LYS A 82 1.87 26.32 40.15
CA LYS A 82 1.02 26.57 38.97
C LYS A 82 1.79 26.55 37.65
N ILE A 83 3.04 27.02 37.65
CA ILE A 83 3.91 26.97 36.48
C ILE A 83 4.31 25.52 36.18
N GLU A 84 4.67 24.74 37.21
CA GLU A 84 5.00 23.31 37.07
C GLU A 84 3.80 22.52 36.55
N ASP A 85 2.61 22.67 37.16
CA ASP A 85 1.38 22.02 36.72
C ASP A 85 1.03 22.34 35.26
N ALA A 86 1.16 23.61 34.85
CA ALA A 86 0.91 24.02 33.48
C ALA A 86 1.95 23.45 32.51
N SER A 87 3.21 23.38 32.92
CA SER A 87 4.29 22.78 32.14
C SER A 87 4.05 21.28 31.93
N ASP A 88 3.67 20.57 32.98
CA ASP A 88 3.37 19.13 32.94
C ASP A 88 2.15 18.83 32.09
N LYS A 89 1.07 19.62 32.21
CA LYS A 89 -0.11 19.49 31.32
C LYS A 89 0.25 19.67 29.85
N ILE A 90 1.06 20.68 29.51
CA ILE A 90 1.50 20.92 28.14
C ILE A 90 2.39 19.78 27.63
N LYS A 91 3.25 19.24 28.49
CA LYS A 91 4.11 18.10 28.15
C LYS A 91 3.28 16.86 27.88
N ASN A 92 2.39 16.48 28.79
CA ASN A 92 1.50 15.33 28.65
C ASN A 92 0.63 15.44 27.40
N LEU A 93 0.04 16.62 27.14
CA LEU A 93 -0.73 16.87 25.93
C LEU A 93 0.09 16.62 24.66
N ARG A 94 1.35 17.08 24.62
CA ARG A 94 2.22 16.86 23.46
C ARG A 94 2.57 15.38 23.28
N ASP A 95 2.86 14.70 24.38
CA ASP A 95 3.24 13.28 24.35
C ASP A 95 2.06 12.40 23.91
N GLU A 96 0.86 12.67 24.43
CA GLU A 96 -0.38 11.99 24.01
C GLU A 96 -0.69 12.21 22.51
N ARG A 97 -0.63 13.45 22.03
CA ARG A 97 -0.89 13.76 20.62
C ARG A 97 0.16 13.16 19.69
N LYS A 98 1.42 13.14 20.12
CA LYS A 98 2.49 12.47 19.38
C LYS A 98 2.22 10.97 19.26
N ALA A 99 1.86 10.31 20.36
CA ALA A 99 1.52 8.89 20.36
C ALA A 99 0.32 8.58 19.44
N GLN A 100 -0.74 9.40 19.48
CA GLN A 100 -1.91 9.25 18.61
C GLN A 100 -1.54 9.37 17.12
N VAL A 101 -0.71 10.34 16.75
CA VAL A 101 -0.25 10.52 15.37
C VAL A 101 0.61 9.34 14.92
N GLU A 102 1.52 8.86 15.77
CA GLU A 102 2.35 7.70 15.47
C GLU A 102 1.52 6.44 15.23
N GLN A 103 0.52 6.17 16.09
CA GLN A 103 -0.40 5.04 15.93
C GLN A 103 -1.18 5.15 14.60
N LYS A 104 -1.78 6.31 14.31
CA LYS A 104 -2.49 6.52 13.04
C LYS A 104 -1.58 6.33 11.83
N LEU A 105 -0.35 6.82 11.87
CA LEU A 105 0.62 6.64 10.80
C LEU A 105 0.97 5.16 10.58
N GLN A 106 1.11 4.38 11.65
CA GLN A 106 1.34 2.94 11.55
C GLN A 106 0.14 2.22 10.92
N GLU A 107 -1.08 2.53 11.35
CA GLU A 107 -2.31 1.97 10.77
C GLU A 107 -2.45 2.30 9.29
N ILE A 108 -2.22 3.57 8.93
CA ILE A 108 -2.28 4.01 7.53
C ILE A 108 -1.22 3.26 6.71
N LYS A 109 0.03 3.18 7.22
CA LYS A 109 1.10 2.44 6.56
C LYS A 109 0.71 0.97 6.33
N ALA A 110 0.10 0.31 7.32
CA ALA A 110 -0.40 -1.05 7.18
C ALA A 110 -1.48 -1.17 6.08
N LYS A 111 -2.48 -0.28 6.08
CA LYS A 111 -3.53 -0.23 5.04
C LYS A 111 -2.98 -0.02 3.64
N TYR A 112 -1.93 0.80 3.50
CA TYR A 112 -1.25 1.01 2.22
C TYR A 112 -0.52 -0.25 1.75
N GLN A 113 0.13 -0.98 2.65
CA GLN A 113 0.81 -2.23 2.32
C GLN A 113 -0.18 -3.31 1.89
N GLU A 114 -1.26 -3.49 2.65
CA GLU A 114 -2.32 -4.46 2.33
C GLU A 114 -2.98 -4.16 0.98
N ASN A 115 -3.38 -2.90 0.74
CA ASN A 115 -3.96 -2.51 -0.55
C ASN A 115 -2.98 -2.69 -1.71
N ARG A 116 -1.69 -2.41 -1.49
CA ARG A 116 -0.67 -2.64 -2.50
C ARG A 116 -0.54 -4.13 -2.82
N GLN A 117 -0.50 -4.99 -1.81
CA GLN A 117 -0.46 -6.45 -1.99
C GLN A 117 -1.68 -6.95 -2.74
N ALA A 118 -2.89 -6.52 -2.36
CA ALA A 118 -4.14 -6.91 -3.02
C ALA A 118 -4.16 -6.49 -4.51
N ARG A 119 -3.74 -5.26 -4.82
CA ARG A 119 -3.65 -4.78 -6.22
C ARG A 119 -2.67 -5.60 -7.06
N ILE A 120 -1.54 -5.95 -6.47
CA ILE A 120 -0.51 -6.72 -7.14
C ILE A 120 -0.98 -8.16 -7.37
N ALA A 121 -1.55 -8.80 -6.35
CA ALA A 121 -2.14 -10.14 -6.47
C ALA A 121 -3.20 -10.20 -7.57
N ALA A 122 -4.15 -9.26 -7.57
CA ALA A 122 -5.18 -9.18 -8.61
C ALA A 122 -4.61 -8.94 -10.03
N HIS A 123 -3.48 -8.21 -10.13
CA HIS A 123 -2.80 -8.04 -11.41
C HIS A 123 -2.15 -9.34 -11.88
N ILE A 124 -1.46 -10.06 -10.99
CA ILE A 124 -0.83 -11.35 -11.30
C ILE A 124 -1.87 -12.39 -11.71
N GLU A 125 -3.02 -12.46 -11.03
CA GLU A 125 -4.10 -13.37 -11.39
C GLU A 125 -4.61 -13.13 -12.81
N LYS A 126 -4.84 -11.85 -13.18
CA LYS A 126 -5.26 -11.48 -14.54
C LYS A 126 -4.20 -11.87 -15.58
N MET A 127 -2.93 -11.70 -15.24
CA MET A 127 -1.81 -12.07 -16.10
C MET A 127 -1.72 -13.59 -16.29
N LEU A 128 -1.78 -14.36 -15.20
CA LEU A 128 -1.82 -15.82 -15.23
C LEU A 128 -2.99 -16.34 -16.06
N HIS A 129 -4.17 -15.75 -15.90
CA HIS A 129 -5.34 -16.12 -16.70
C HIS A 129 -5.09 -15.93 -18.20
N ARG A 130 -4.49 -14.80 -18.61
CA ARG A 130 -4.16 -14.53 -20.02
C ARG A 130 -3.10 -15.49 -20.57
N LEU A 131 -2.05 -15.77 -19.80
CA LEU A 131 -0.97 -16.66 -20.21
C LEU A 131 -1.45 -18.11 -20.34
N ASN A 132 -2.26 -18.59 -19.39
CA ASN A 132 -2.87 -19.92 -19.47
C ASN A 132 -3.79 -20.04 -20.69
N ALA A 133 -4.68 -19.06 -20.91
CA ALA A 133 -5.55 -19.05 -22.08
C ALA A 133 -4.77 -19.04 -23.41
N ALA A 134 -3.64 -18.34 -23.47
CA ALA A 134 -2.76 -18.36 -24.64
C ALA A 134 -2.11 -19.74 -24.83
N ALA A 135 -1.59 -20.35 -23.78
CA ALA A 135 -1.02 -21.70 -23.83
C ALA A 135 -2.04 -22.76 -24.27
N GLU A 136 -3.28 -22.67 -23.78
CA GLU A 136 -4.39 -23.56 -24.18
C GLU A 136 -4.75 -23.40 -25.66
N ARG A 137 -4.90 -22.17 -26.15
CA ARG A 137 -5.18 -21.90 -27.58
C ARG A 137 -4.09 -22.46 -28.48
N LEU A 138 -2.83 -22.32 -28.10
CA LEU A 138 -1.70 -22.87 -28.86
C LEU A 138 -1.69 -24.40 -28.85
N ASP A 139 -2.06 -25.03 -27.72
CA ASP A 139 -2.18 -26.49 -27.61
C ASP A 139 -3.31 -27.04 -28.50
N GLU A 140 -4.46 -26.36 -28.55
CA GLU A 140 -5.55 -26.69 -29.47
C GLU A 140 -5.15 -26.54 -30.95
N LEU A 141 -4.42 -25.46 -31.29
CA LEU A 141 -3.88 -25.27 -32.63
C LEU A 141 -2.89 -26.38 -33.00
N ALA A 142 -2.00 -26.76 -32.09
CA ALA A 142 -1.06 -27.87 -32.30
C ALA A 142 -1.81 -29.18 -32.60
N LYS A 143 -2.87 -29.50 -31.84
CA LYS A 143 -3.73 -30.69 -32.08
C LYS A 143 -4.42 -30.64 -33.44
N ARG A 144 -4.91 -29.46 -33.86
CA ARG A 144 -5.54 -29.28 -35.18
C ARG A 144 -4.54 -29.43 -36.32
N ILE A 145 -3.33 -28.90 -36.16
CA ILE A 145 -2.24 -29.07 -37.13
C ILE A 145 -1.87 -30.54 -37.24
N GLU A 146 -1.68 -31.23 -36.12
CA GLU A 146 -1.40 -32.67 -36.07
C GLU A 146 -2.43 -33.48 -36.85
N SER A 147 -3.73 -33.24 -36.61
CA SER A 147 -4.81 -33.89 -37.35
C SER A 147 -4.75 -33.63 -38.86
N ARG A 148 -4.40 -32.41 -39.28
CA ARG A 148 -4.24 -32.07 -40.70
C ARG A 148 -3.02 -32.74 -41.33
N LEU A 149 -1.90 -32.81 -40.61
CA LEU A 149 -0.69 -33.50 -41.09
C LEU A 149 -0.95 -34.99 -41.30
N ILE A 150 -1.68 -35.65 -40.39
CA ILE A 150 -2.10 -37.05 -40.54
C ILE A 150 -2.91 -37.24 -41.83
N LYS A 151 -3.88 -36.36 -42.12
CA LYS A 151 -4.67 -36.43 -43.35
C LYS A 151 -3.82 -36.24 -44.62
N LEU A 152 -2.85 -35.34 -44.58
CA LEU A 152 -1.92 -35.10 -45.69
C LEU A 152 -1.00 -36.30 -45.93
N GLU A 153 -0.54 -36.98 -44.88
CA GLU A 153 0.25 -38.21 -45.00
C GLU A 153 -0.54 -39.34 -45.64
N THR A 154 -1.81 -39.52 -45.25
CA THR A 154 -2.70 -40.50 -45.90
C THR A 154 -2.83 -40.22 -47.40
N ASN A 155 -2.79 -38.94 -47.80
CA ASN A 155 -2.80 -38.51 -49.19
C ASN A 155 -1.39 -38.53 -49.85
N LYS A 156 -0.40 -39.17 -49.22
CA LYS A 156 0.99 -39.31 -49.68
C LYS A 156 1.75 -37.99 -49.87
N VAL A 157 1.34 -36.92 -49.17
CA VAL A 157 2.08 -35.65 -49.13
C VAL A 157 3.21 -35.77 -48.11
N ASN A 158 4.43 -35.34 -48.46
CA ASN A 158 5.55 -35.29 -47.52
C ASN A 158 5.36 -34.16 -46.51
N VAL A 159 5.21 -34.50 -45.23
CA VAL A 159 5.02 -33.53 -44.13
C VAL A 159 6.17 -33.53 -43.11
N THR A 160 7.32 -34.10 -43.45
CA THR A 160 8.45 -34.30 -42.53
C THR A 160 8.85 -33.00 -41.83
N GLU A 161 9.02 -31.92 -42.59
CA GLU A 161 9.38 -30.61 -42.04
C GLU A 161 8.29 -30.04 -41.13
N ALA A 162 7.02 -30.13 -41.54
CA ALA A 162 5.90 -29.65 -40.75
C ALA A 162 5.76 -30.41 -39.41
N LYS A 163 6.06 -31.71 -39.39
CA LYS A 163 6.12 -32.51 -38.15
C LYS A 163 7.23 -32.04 -37.22
N ASN A 164 8.41 -31.74 -37.76
CA ASN A 164 9.53 -31.22 -36.97
C ASN A 164 9.20 -29.85 -36.36
N LEU A 165 8.60 -28.95 -37.14
CA LEU A 165 8.15 -27.64 -36.66
C LEU A 165 7.05 -27.77 -35.59
N LEU A 166 6.11 -28.70 -35.76
CA LEU A 166 5.07 -28.98 -34.77
C LEU A 166 5.67 -29.50 -33.46
N ALA A 167 6.67 -30.39 -33.52
CA ALA A 167 7.36 -30.90 -32.33
C ALA A 167 8.10 -29.77 -31.58
N ALA A 168 8.77 -28.87 -32.31
CA ALA A 168 9.41 -27.70 -31.73
C ALA A 168 8.38 -26.75 -31.08
N ALA A 169 7.23 -26.53 -31.73
CA ALA A 169 6.15 -25.73 -31.17
C ALA A 169 5.57 -26.35 -29.89
N LYS A 170 5.30 -27.66 -29.86
CA LYS A 170 4.85 -28.39 -28.67
C LYS A 170 5.84 -28.24 -27.51
N THR A 171 7.14 -28.30 -27.79
CA THR A 171 8.19 -28.09 -26.79
C THR A 171 8.14 -26.67 -26.20
N LYS A 172 8.04 -25.64 -27.04
CA LYS A 172 7.91 -24.23 -26.57
C LYS A 172 6.65 -23.99 -25.75
N ILE A 173 5.51 -24.57 -26.16
CA ILE A 173 4.26 -24.53 -25.39
C ILE A 173 4.45 -25.14 -24.00
N GLN A 174 5.18 -26.26 -23.91
CA GLN A 174 5.47 -26.89 -22.62
C GLN A 174 6.40 -26.02 -21.76
N THR A 175 7.47 -25.47 -22.32
CA THR A 175 8.36 -24.52 -21.61
C THR A 175 7.57 -23.32 -21.07
N ALA A 176 6.63 -22.78 -21.86
CA ALA A 176 5.76 -21.71 -21.41
C ALA A 176 4.87 -22.13 -20.23
N LYS A 177 4.21 -23.30 -20.31
CA LYS A 177 3.40 -23.84 -19.22
C LYS A 177 4.22 -23.99 -17.94
N ASP A 178 5.42 -24.54 -18.05
CA ASP A 178 6.33 -24.71 -16.91
C ASP A 178 6.73 -23.35 -16.30
N ALA A 179 7.03 -22.34 -17.13
CA ALA A 179 7.33 -20.99 -16.65
C ALA A 179 6.11 -20.34 -15.94
N ILE A 180 4.90 -20.48 -16.51
CA ILE A 180 3.66 -19.98 -15.91
C ILE A 180 3.44 -20.54 -14.50
N THR A 181 3.70 -21.84 -14.29
CA THR A 181 3.53 -22.47 -12.96
C THR A 181 4.43 -21.86 -11.88
N LYS A 182 5.56 -21.26 -12.27
CA LYS A 182 6.52 -20.63 -11.35
C LYS A 182 6.15 -19.21 -10.96
N ILE A 183 5.30 -18.53 -11.74
CA ILE A 183 4.94 -17.12 -11.52
C ILE A 183 4.22 -16.94 -10.18
N LYS A 184 3.22 -17.79 -9.87
CA LYS A 184 2.45 -17.67 -8.62
C LYS A 184 3.31 -17.84 -7.37
N PRO A 185 4.09 -18.92 -7.18
CA PRO A 185 4.92 -19.07 -5.98
C PRO A 185 6.00 -17.99 -5.86
N ALA A 186 6.59 -17.54 -6.98
CA ALA A 186 7.52 -16.42 -6.96
C ALA A 186 6.84 -15.12 -6.51
N SER A 187 5.60 -14.90 -6.94
CA SER A 187 4.80 -13.73 -6.56
C SER A 187 4.40 -13.77 -5.09
N ASP A 188 3.96 -14.92 -4.58
CA ASP A 188 3.60 -15.10 -3.17
C ASP A 188 4.82 -14.81 -2.28
N THR A 189 6.00 -15.29 -2.68
CA THR A 189 7.28 -15.00 -2.00
C THR A 189 7.61 -13.50 -2.02
N ALA A 190 7.44 -12.85 -3.18
CA ALA A 190 7.77 -11.43 -3.34
C ALA A 190 6.82 -10.50 -2.58
N LEU A 191 5.56 -10.89 -2.38
CA LEU A 191 4.57 -10.13 -1.60
C LEU A 191 4.89 -10.10 -0.11
N SER A 192 5.60 -11.10 0.41
CA SER A 192 6.05 -11.18 1.81
C SER A 192 7.41 -10.54 2.07
N ALA A 193 8.11 -10.08 1.02
CA ALA A 193 9.44 -9.51 1.15
C ALA A 193 9.43 -8.10 1.76
N THR A 194 10.48 -7.76 2.51
CA THR A 194 10.68 -6.41 3.06
C THR A 194 10.95 -5.39 1.95
N ASP A 195 11.75 -5.76 0.94
CA ASP A 195 11.95 -4.99 -0.29
C ASP A 195 11.17 -5.63 -1.44
N VAL A 196 9.93 -5.19 -1.60
CA VAL A 196 9.05 -5.72 -2.64
C VAL A 196 9.51 -5.31 -4.04
N LYS A 197 10.30 -4.23 -4.21
CA LYS A 197 10.73 -3.80 -5.55
C LYS A 197 11.73 -4.79 -6.11
N THR A 198 12.77 -5.10 -5.34
CA THR A 198 13.79 -6.08 -5.74
C THR A 198 13.20 -7.49 -5.80
N ALA A 199 12.33 -7.87 -4.86
CA ALA A 199 11.72 -9.20 -4.89
C ALA A 199 10.85 -9.47 -6.14
N PHE A 200 10.29 -8.42 -6.75
CA PHE A 200 9.49 -8.53 -7.98
C PHE A 200 10.31 -8.64 -9.27
N GLU A 201 11.63 -8.43 -9.23
CA GLU A 201 12.48 -8.58 -10.43
C GLU A 201 12.45 -10.02 -10.94
N ASN A 202 12.47 -10.99 -10.04
CA ASN A 202 12.36 -12.41 -10.38
C ASN A 202 10.99 -12.75 -10.99
N VAL A 203 9.90 -12.24 -10.40
CA VAL A 203 8.53 -12.41 -10.96
C VAL A 203 8.46 -11.87 -12.37
N ARG A 204 9.05 -10.70 -12.62
CA ARG A 204 9.11 -10.07 -13.94
C ARG A 204 9.90 -10.93 -14.92
N GLN A 205 11.06 -11.44 -14.53
CA GLN A 205 11.87 -12.29 -15.39
C GLN A 205 11.11 -13.57 -15.80
N ILE A 206 10.54 -14.30 -14.85
CA ILE A 206 9.76 -15.52 -15.13
C ILE A 206 8.56 -15.21 -16.05
N THR A 207 7.94 -14.05 -15.85
CA THR A 207 6.82 -13.60 -16.69
C THR A 207 7.26 -13.33 -18.13
N GLU A 208 8.39 -12.65 -18.33
CA GLU A 208 8.92 -12.42 -19.68
C GLU A 208 9.36 -13.74 -20.32
N GLU A 209 9.96 -14.67 -19.59
CA GLU A 209 10.29 -16.01 -20.11
C GLU A 209 9.04 -16.77 -20.59
N ALA A 210 7.96 -16.74 -19.79
CA ALA A 210 6.68 -17.34 -20.16
C ALA A 210 6.09 -16.67 -21.42
N LYS A 211 6.18 -15.34 -21.49
CA LYS A 211 5.69 -14.56 -22.62
C LYS A 211 6.51 -14.83 -23.87
N ASP A 212 7.84 -14.84 -23.81
CA ASP A 212 8.73 -15.10 -24.93
C ASP A 212 8.53 -16.52 -25.48
N ALA A 213 8.29 -17.50 -24.60
CA ALA A 213 7.97 -18.87 -25.01
C ALA A 213 6.60 -19.00 -25.71
N LEU A 214 5.62 -18.16 -25.33
CA LEU A 214 4.31 -18.05 -25.99
C LEU A 214 4.32 -17.11 -27.20
N GLN A 215 5.30 -16.19 -27.28
CA GLN A 215 5.36 -15.22 -28.35
C GLN A 215 5.81 -15.91 -29.63
N ASN A 216 4.94 -15.77 -30.60
CA ASN A 216 5.14 -16.22 -31.94
C ASN A 216 6.36 -15.47 -32.51
N GLN A 217 7.29 -16.19 -33.13
CA GLN A 217 8.47 -15.63 -33.82
C GLN A 217 8.09 -14.70 -34.99
N THR A 218 6.80 -14.41 -35.19
CA THR A 218 6.23 -13.58 -36.25
C THR A 218 6.42 -12.07 -36.05
N ASP A 219 6.61 -11.55 -34.82
CA ASP A 219 6.83 -10.10 -34.62
C ASP A 219 8.24 -9.65 -35.04
N ARG A 220 9.21 -10.57 -35.11
CA ARG A 220 10.56 -10.29 -35.64
C ARG A 220 10.61 -10.28 -37.18
N TYR A 221 9.58 -10.79 -37.86
CA TYR A 221 9.47 -10.80 -39.33
C TYR A 221 8.37 -9.85 -39.86
N PHE A 222 7.66 -9.14 -38.98
CA PHE A 222 6.62 -8.16 -39.35
C PHE A 222 6.98 -6.76 -38.82
N HIS A 223 8.22 -6.33 -39.07
CA HIS A 223 8.54 -4.90 -39.11
C HIS A 223 8.45 -4.43 -40.56
N PRO A 224 7.59 -3.45 -40.90
CA PRO A 224 7.58 -2.90 -42.24
C PRO A 224 8.93 -2.23 -42.50
N HIS A 225 9.53 -2.58 -43.65
CA HIS A 225 10.59 -1.81 -44.26
C HIS A 225 10.10 -0.37 -44.51
N HIS A 226 10.17 0.49 -43.50
CA HIS A 226 10.29 1.92 -43.75
C HIS A 226 11.75 2.19 -44.09
N HIS A 227 12.06 2.03 -45.36
CA HIS A 227 13.17 2.74 -45.97
C HIS A 227 13.05 4.22 -45.58
N PHE A 228 14.06 4.67 -44.86
CA PHE A 228 14.36 6.06 -44.61
C PHE A 228 14.30 6.86 -45.91
N ILE A 229 13.47 7.90 -45.90
CA ILE A 229 13.74 9.11 -46.68
C ILE A 229 14.82 9.86 -45.90
N GLN A 230 16.03 9.92 -46.46
CA GLN A 230 16.84 11.14 -46.59
C GLN A 230 17.61 11.03 -47.91
#